data_AF-A0A9P1D9T7-F1
#
_entry.id   AF-A0A9P1D9T7-F1
#
_cell.length_a   1.000
_cell.length_b   1.000
_cell.length_c   1.000
_cell.angle_alpha   90.00
_cell.angle_beta   90.00
_cell.angle_gamma   90.00
#
_symmetry.space_group_name_H-M   'P 1'
#
loop_
_entity.id
_entity.type
_entity.pdbx_description
1 polymer ?
#
loop_
_entity_poly.entity_id
_entity_poly.type
_entity_poly.pdbx_seq_one_letter_code
_entity_poly.pdbx_strand_id
1 'polypeptide(L)'
;MADDTADNSIGNITGSNTVNVLLGMGISWTLGSIYWATQGVTDEWRNYQTAQGSYEQLYLKDNPEGGFIVVGGAISFSVTAFSVLAMLCVALLFTRRQIYGGELGGPKPAQRRDSMICLFLWVLFLVANIVQLGGTTGVAAFSETHQEQSQVGKAK
;
A
#
# COMPACT_ATOMS: atom_id res chain seq x y z
N MET A 1 3.26 -24.77 -27.83
CA MET A 1 4.56 -24.91 -27.16
C MET A 1 4.46 -24.11 -25.86
N ALA A 2 4.35 -24.79 -24.72
CA ALA A 2 4.59 -24.15 -23.44
C ALA A 2 6.11 -24.00 -23.27
N ASP A 3 6.57 -22.90 -22.69
CA ASP A 3 7.99 -22.72 -22.36
C ASP A 3 8.37 -23.77 -21.32
N ASP A 4 9.53 -24.42 -21.50
CA ASP A 4 10.08 -25.39 -20.54
C ASP A 4 10.44 -24.72 -19.19
N THR A 5 10.52 -23.38 -19.16
CA THR A 5 10.84 -22.57 -17.99
C THR A 5 9.68 -21.68 -17.55
N ALA A 6 9.53 -21.45 -16.24
CA ALA A 6 8.50 -20.57 -15.69
C ALA A 6 8.83 -19.07 -15.85
N ASP A 7 9.99 -18.76 -16.44
CA ASP A 7 10.58 -17.42 -16.47
C ASP A 7 9.75 -16.44 -17.33
N ASN A 8 9.16 -16.94 -18.42
CA ASN A 8 8.26 -16.15 -19.26
C ASN A 8 6.95 -15.80 -18.54
N SER A 9 6.41 -16.72 -17.73
CA SER A 9 5.19 -16.47 -16.95
C SER A 9 5.42 -15.48 -15.81
N ILE A 10 6.56 -15.56 -15.11
CA ILE A 10 6.90 -14.65 -14.01
C ILE A 10 7.23 -13.24 -14.50
N GLY A 11 7.91 -13.13 -15.64
CA GLY A 11 8.18 -11.85 -16.29
C GLY A 11 6.89 -11.16 -16.74
N ASN A 12 5.95 -11.92 -17.31
CA ASN A 12 4.67 -11.38 -17.75
C ASN A 12 3.78 -10.91 -16.59
N ILE A 13 3.65 -11.72 -15.52
CA ILE A 13 2.81 -11.33 -14.36
C ILE A 13 3.43 -10.14 -13.60
N THR A 14 4.75 -10.14 -13.40
CA THR A 14 5.44 -9.09 -12.66
C THR A 14 5.49 -7.81 -13.48
N GLY A 15 5.77 -7.92 -14.78
CA GLY A 15 5.82 -6.80 -15.71
C GLY A 15 4.45 -6.13 -15.86
N SER A 16 3.40 -6.91 -16.13
CA SER A 16 2.04 -6.36 -16.27
C SER A 16 1.53 -5.72 -14.98
N ASN A 17 1.79 -6.33 -13.81
CA ASN A 17 1.41 -5.75 -12.53
C ASN A 17 2.19 -4.44 -12.25
N THR A 18 3.49 -4.43 -12.54
CA THR A 18 4.33 -3.24 -12.37
C THR A 18 3.85 -2.08 -13.25
N VAL A 19 3.47 -2.36 -14.50
CA VAL A 19 2.92 -1.36 -15.43
C VAL A 19 1.58 -0.83 -14.93
N ASN A 20 0.69 -1.69 -14.45
CA ASN A 20 -0.62 -1.27 -13.92
C ASN A 20 -0.48 -0.35 -12.71
N VAL A 21 0.48 -0.64 -11.82
CA VAL A 21 0.74 0.19 -10.64
C VAL A 21 1.47 1.49 -11.03
N LEU A 22 2.58 1.41 -11.76
CA LEU A 22 3.40 2.58 -12.08
C LEU A 22 2.71 3.52 -13.08
N LEU A 23 2.16 2.99 -14.17
CA LEU A 23 1.47 3.84 -15.14
C LEU A 23 0.06 4.18 -14.67
N GLY A 24 -0.71 3.21 -14.14
CA GLY A 24 -2.08 3.47 -13.69
C GLY A 24 -2.14 4.41 -12.48
N MET A 25 -1.56 4.00 -11.35
CA MET A 25 -1.59 4.79 -10.12
C MET A 25 -0.60 5.96 -10.16
N GLY A 26 0.57 5.80 -10.79
CA GLY A 26 1.59 6.85 -10.84
C GLY A 26 1.22 8.02 -11.74
N ILE A 27 0.64 7.78 -12.93
CA ILE A 27 0.24 8.89 -13.82
C ILE A 27 -0.90 9.69 -13.20
N SER A 28 -1.89 9.01 -12.62
CA SER A 28 -3.03 9.69 -11.97
C SER A 28 -2.57 10.60 -10.81
N TRP A 29 -1.65 10.12 -9.95
CA TRP A 29 -1.05 10.94 -8.90
C TRP A 29 -0.21 12.10 -9.43
N THR A 30 0.56 11.88 -10.49
CA THR A 30 1.41 12.92 -11.09
C THR A 30 0.55 14.02 -11.72
N LEU A 31 -0.50 13.64 -12.45
CA LEU A 31 -1.46 14.57 -13.03
C LEU A 31 -2.20 15.36 -11.94
N GLY A 32 -2.61 14.71 -10.85
CA GLY A 32 -3.19 15.39 -9.69
C GLY A 32 -2.23 16.42 -9.09
N SER A 33 -0.95 16.06 -8.93
CA SER A 33 0.08 16.97 -8.42
C SER A 33 0.29 18.19 -9.32
N ILE A 34 0.32 18.00 -10.64
CA ILE A 34 0.46 19.10 -11.61
C ILE A 34 -0.79 19.99 -11.64
N TYR A 35 -1.98 19.39 -11.62
CA TYR A 35 -3.23 20.14 -11.58
C TYR A 35 -3.26 21.09 -10.38
N TRP A 36 -2.89 20.57 -9.21
CA TRP A 36 -2.80 21.37 -7.99
C TRP A 36 -1.70 22.43 -8.03
N ALA A 37 -0.55 22.12 -8.63
CA ALA A 37 0.52 23.10 -8.82
C ALA A 37 0.13 24.27 -9.74
N THR A 38 -0.87 24.09 -10.61
CA THR A 38 -1.33 25.14 -11.55
C THR A 38 -2.54 25.93 -11.06
N GLN A 39 -3.45 25.32 -10.29
CA GLN A 39 -4.69 25.97 -9.82
C GLN A 39 -4.55 26.63 -8.44
N GLY A 40 -3.65 26.15 -7.57
CA GLY A 40 -3.57 26.62 -6.18
C GLY A 40 -4.81 26.29 -5.34
N VAL A 41 -4.96 26.96 -4.20
CA VAL A 41 -6.11 26.76 -3.28
C VAL A 41 -7.32 27.57 -3.69
N THR A 42 -8.40 26.88 -4.04
CA THR A 42 -9.73 27.48 -4.22
C THR A 42 -10.49 27.57 -2.89
N ASP A 43 -11.50 28.43 -2.83
CA ASP A 43 -12.30 28.61 -1.61
C ASP A 43 -13.18 27.40 -1.27
N GLU A 44 -13.51 26.58 -2.26
CA GLU A 44 -14.16 25.29 -2.06
C GLU A 44 -13.25 24.34 -1.26
N TRP A 45 -11.96 24.27 -1.63
CA TRP A 45 -10.97 23.46 -0.93
C TRP A 45 -10.67 23.96 0.47
N ARG A 46 -10.68 25.28 0.69
CA ARG A 46 -10.52 25.89 2.01
C ARG A 46 -11.56 25.39 3.02
N ASN A 47 -12.78 25.13 2.53
CA ASN A 47 -13.91 24.63 3.32
C ASN A 47 -14.06 23.10 3.26
N TYR A 48 -13.17 22.39 2.56
CA TYR A 48 -13.24 20.94 2.46
C TYR A 48 -12.92 20.29 3.81
N GLN A 49 -13.81 19.43 4.28
CA GLN A 49 -13.61 18.64 5.50
C GLN A 49 -13.16 17.22 5.15
N THR A 50 -12.05 16.81 5.74
CA THR A 50 -11.55 15.44 5.68
C THR A 50 -11.98 14.66 6.93
N ALA A 51 -11.85 13.33 6.90
CA ALA A 51 -12.04 12.48 8.08
C ALA A 51 -11.09 12.85 9.25
N GLN A 52 -10.02 13.60 9.00
CA GLN A 52 -9.06 14.06 10.02
C GLN A 52 -9.27 15.50 10.49
N GLY A 53 -10.15 16.28 9.85
CA GLY A 53 -10.36 17.70 10.14
C GLY A 53 -10.45 18.60 8.90
N SER A 54 -10.53 19.91 9.12
CA SER A 54 -10.60 20.92 8.04
C SER A 54 -9.28 21.03 7.26
N TYR A 55 -9.37 21.19 5.94
CA TYR A 55 -8.22 21.41 5.05
C TYR A 55 -7.32 22.55 5.54
N GLU A 56 -7.91 23.64 6.02
CA GLU A 56 -7.16 24.80 6.51
C GLU A 56 -6.28 24.47 7.71
N GLN A 57 -6.81 23.72 8.68
CA GLN A 57 -6.11 23.40 9.92
C GLN A 57 -5.01 22.38 9.71
N LEU A 58 -5.22 21.43 8.79
CA LEU A 58 -4.31 20.31 8.59
C LEU A 58 -3.17 20.62 7.60
N TYR A 59 -3.38 21.55 6.66
CA TYR A 59 -2.45 21.73 5.55
C TYR A 59 -2.07 23.18 5.24
N LEU A 60 -3.03 24.11 5.21
CA LEU A 60 -2.72 25.51 4.85
C LEU A 60 -1.80 26.21 5.84
N LYS A 61 -1.76 25.73 7.09
CA LYS A 61 -0.83 26.24 8.10
C LYS A 61 0.63 26.07 7.70
N ASP A 62 0.98 24.91 7.14
CA ASP A 62 2.37 24.57 6.78
C ASP A 62 2.64 24.81 5.28
N ASN A 63 1.59 24.87 4.45
CA ASN A 63 1.68 25.11 3.00
C ASN A 63 0.64 26.16 2.56
N PRO A 64 0.97 27.47 2.65
CA PRO A 64 0.00 28.55 2.41
C PRO A 64 -0.49 28.63 0.95
N GLU A 65 0.29 28.09 0.01
CA GLU A 65 -0.03 28.13 -1.43
C GLU A 65 -0.90 26.94 -1.89
N GLY A 66 -1.13 25.97 -1.00
CA GLY A 66 -1.87 24.76 -1.31
C GLY A 66 -1.04 23.60 -1.83
N GLY A 67 -1.66 22.43 -1.89
CA GLY A 67 -1.01 21.24 -2.42
C GLY A 67 -1.98 20.09 -2.68
N PHE A 68 -1.52 19.14 -3.51
CA PHE A 68 -2.22 17.88 -3.73
C PHE A 68 -2.11 17.02 -2.46
N ILE A 69 -3.26 16.74 -1.85
CA ILE A 69 -3.33 15.97 -0.61
C ILE A 69 -3.78 14.56 -0.90
N VAL A 70 -3.06 13.60 -0.34
CA VAL A 70 -3.53 12.22 -0.24
C VAL A 70 -3.34 11.73 1.19
N VAL A 71 -4.44 11.29 1.78
CA VAL A 71 -4.44 10.74 3.12
C VAL A 71 -3.69 9.40 3.10
N GLY A 72 -2.52 9.36 3.75
CA GLY A 72 -1.63 8.20 3.74
C GLY A 72 -2.16 6.95 4.46
N GLY A 73 -3.15 7.09 5.36
CA GLY A 73 -3.79 5.96 6.04
C GLY A 73 -2.79 4.92 6.58
N ALA A 74 -3.10 3.63 6.38
CA ALA A 74 -2.22 2.51 6.75
C ALA A 74 -1.20 2.14 5.67
N ILE A 75 -1.04 2.94 4.61
CA ILE A 75 -0.22 2.59 3.43
C ILE A 75 1.25 2.40 3.82
N SER A 76 1.77 3.24 4.71
CA SER A 76 3.18 3.17 5.15
C SER A 76 3.50 1.86 5.89
N PHE A 77 2.57 1.35 6.70
CA PHE A 77 2.70 0.06 7.36
C PHE A 77 2.75 -1.09 6.34
N SER A 78 1.79 -1.13 5.42
CA SER A 78 1.70 -2.16 4.39
C SER A 78 2.93 -2.18 3.49
N VAL A 79 3.41 -1.01 3.05
CA VAL A 79 4.60 -0.91 2.19
C VAL A 79 5.85 -1.39 2.94
N THR A 80 6.05 -0.96 4.19
CA THR A 80 7.23 -1.37 4.98
C THR A 80 7.24 -2.88 5.24
N ALA A 81 6.09 -3.43 5.66
CA ALA A 81 5.94 -4.86 5.90
C ALA A 81 6.18 -5.68 4.62
N PHE A 82 5.62 -5.22 3.49
CA PHE A 82 5.85 -5.86 2.20
C PHE A 82 7.32 -5.80 1.78
N SER A 83 7.98 -4.65 1.90
CA SER A 83 9.40 -4.49 1.53
C SER A 83 10.32 -5.40 2.34
N VAL A 84 10.11 -5.52 3.65
CA VAL A 84 10.91 -6.43 4.50
C VAL A 84 10.72 -7.88 4.07
N LEU A 85 9.47 -8.32 3.87
CA LEU A 85 9.18 -9.69 3.44
C LEU A 85 9.66 -9.97 2.01
N ALA A 86 9.60 -8.97 1.12
CA ALA A 86 10.15 -9.06 -0.23
C ALA A 86 11.67 -9.22 -0.21
N MET A 87 12.38 -8.48 0.65
CA MET A 87 13.83 -8.67 0.81
C MET A 87 14.18 -10.07 1.33
N LEU A 88 13.41 -10.61 2.28
CA LEU A 88 13.59 -11.98 2.75
C LEU A 88 13.33 -13.02 1.65
N CYS A 89 12.29 -12.80 0.84
CA CYS A 89 11.97 -13.64 -0.32
C CYS A 89 13.11 -13.61 -1.36
N VAL A 90 13.60 -12.41 -1.72
CA VAL A 90 14.72 -12.24 -2.64
C VAL A 90 15.99 -12.87 -2.08
N ALA A 91 16.27 -12.73 -0.78
CA ALA A 91 17.42 -13.37 -0.14
C ALA A 91 17.33 -14.90 -0.18
N LEU A 92 16.13 -15.47 -0.01
CA LEU A 92 15.88 -16.90 -0.17
C LEU A 92 16.17 -17.33 -1.61
N LEU A 93 15.64 -16.63 -2.61
CA LEU A 93 15.86 -16.92 -4.03
C LEU A 93 17.34 -16.77 -4.42
N PHE A 94 18.01 -15.74 -3.90
CA PHE A 94 19.44 -15.51 -4.12
C PHE A 94 20.30 -16.63 -3.52
N THR A 95 20.01 -17.05 -2.28
CA THR A 95 20.70 -18.18 -1.64
C THR A 95 20.46 -19.47 -2.41
N ARG A 96 19.22 -19.68 -2.88
CA ARG A 96 18.85 -20.83 -3.70
C ARG A 96 19.60 -20.85 -5.04
N ARG A 97 19.77 -19.69 -5.67
CA ARG A 97 20.54 -19.53 -6.92
C ARG A 97 21.99 -19.96 -6.73
N GLN A 98 22.61 -19.65 -5.58
CA GLN A 98 23.99 -20.06 -5.28
C GLN A 98 24.13 -21.56 -4.99
N ILE A 99 23.13 -22.20 -4.37
CA ILE A 99 23.21 -23.62 -3.98
C ILE A 99 22.78 -24.57 -5.11
N TYR A 100 21.70 -24.26 -5.83
CA TYR A 100 21.07 -25.16 -6.80
C TYR A 100 21.22 -24.72 -8.25
N GLY A 101 21.84 -23.55 -8.50
CA GLY A 101 22.09 -23.02 -9.85
C GLY A 101 20.85 -22.48 -10.58
N GLY A 102 19.66 -22.57 -9.99
CA GLY A 102 18.40 -22.07 -10.57
C GLY A 102 17.50 -21.41 -9.53
N GLU A 103 16.75 -20.38 -9.95
CA GLU A 103 15.87 -19.59 -9.07
C GLU A 103 14.57 -20.33 -8.74
N LEU A 104 13.96 -20.96 -9.75
CA LEU A 104 12.76 -21.80 -9.62
C LEU A 104 13.01 -23.26 -9.99
N GLY A 105 14.13 -23.56 -10.65
CA GLY A 105 14.58 -24.91 -11.01
C GLY A 105 15.28 -25.66 -9.88
N GLY A 106 15.67 -26.92 -10.12
CA GLY A 106 16.38 -27.77 -9.14
C GLY A 106 15.57 -28.98 -8.65
N PRO A 107 16.02 -29.70 -7.62
CA PRO A 107 15.33 -30.91 -7.16
C PRO A 107 13.90 -30.62 -6.68
N LYS A 108 12.92 -31.41 -7.15
CA LYS A 108 11.49 -31.30 -6.82
C LYS A 108 11.18 -31.10 -5.32
N PRO A 109 11.83 -31.78 -4.34
CA PRO A 109 11.55 -31.52 -2.94
C PRO A 109 11.98 -30.11 -2.48
N ALA A 110 13.06 -29.55 -3.02
CA ALA A 110 13.52 -28.19 -2.69
C ALA A 110 12.56 -27.13 -3.25
N GLN A 111 12.05 -27.33 -4.47
CA GLN A 111 11.01 -26.48 -5.05
C GLN A 111 9.76 -26.40 -4.15
N ARG A 112 9.27 -27.56 -3.69
CA ARG A 112 8.07 -27.63 -2.86
C ARG A 112 8.26 -26.95 -1.50
N ARG A 113 9.43 -27.14 -0.87
CA ARG A 113 9.76 -26.47 0.40
C ARG A 113 9.77 -24.95 0.23
N ASP A 114 10.49 -24.46 -0.77
CA ASP A 114 10.68 -23.02 -0.94
C ASP A 114 9.38 -22.32 -1.38
N SER A 115 8.54 -22.97 -2.21
CA SER A 115 7.18 -22.48 -2.49
C SER A 115 6.30 -22.41 -1.25
N MET A 116 6.38 -23.39 -0.34
CA MET A 116 5.63 -23.34 0.93
C MET A 116 6.11 -22.19 1.83
N ILE A 117 7.42 -21.91 1.86
CA ILE A 117 7.97 -20.78 2.63
C ILE A 117 7.47 -19.45 2.03
N CYS A 118 7.51 -19.27 0.71
CA CYS A 118 7.00 -18.06 0.06
C CYS A 118 5.50 -17.87 0.32
N LEU A 119 4.70 -18.95 0.25
CA LEU A 119 3.28 -18.89 0.56
C LEU A 119 3.02 -18.52 2.03
N PHE A 120 3.81 -19.07 2.94
CA PHE A 120 3.72 -18.74 4.37
C PHE A 120 4.06 -17.27 4.63
N LEU A 121 5.13 -16.74 4.03
CA LEU A 121 5.47 -15.32 4.12
C LEU A 121 4.35 -14.41 3.57
N TRP A 122 3.68 -14.84 2.49
CA TRP A 122 2.53 -14.12 1.94
C TRP A 122 1.32 -14.14 2.89
N VAL A 123 1.02 -15.28 3.52
CA VAL A 123 -0.06 -15.36 4.53
C VAL A 123 0.26 -14.49 5.73
N LEU A 124 1.51 -14.47 6.21
CA LEU A 124 1.93 -13.59 7.30
C LEU A 124 1.71 -12.12 6.97
N PHE A 125 2.08 -11.69 5.76
CA PHE A 125 1.79 -10.34 5.27
C PHE A 125 0.29 -10.05 5.31
N LEU A 126 -0.53 -10.95 4.78
CA LEU A 126 -1.98 -10.78 4.71
C LEU A 126 -2.59 -10.65 6.12
N VAL A 127 -2.21 -11.51 7.05
CA VAL A 127 -2.67 -11.47 8.44
C VAL A 127 -2.26 -10.17 9.11
N ALA A 128 -1.01 -9.73 8.93
CA ALA A 128 -0.54 -8.45 9.48
C ALA A 128 -1.37 -7.26 8.96
N ASN A 129 -1.73 -7.25 7.67
CA ASN A 129 -2.60 -6.22 7.10
C ASN A 129 -4.03 -6.29 7.64
N ILE A 130 -4.60 -7.49 7.80
CA ILE A 130 -5.95 -7.66 8.37
C ILE A 130 -6.01 -7.16 9.81
N VAL A 131 -4.99 -7.47 10.62
CA VAL A 131 -4.90 -7.01 12.01
C VAL A 131 -4.77 -5.48 12.08
N GLN A 132 -3.90 -4.89 11.25
CA GLN A 132 -3.75 -3.43 11.17
C GLN A 132 -5.06 -2.75 10.72
N LEU A 133 -5.75 -3.35 9.76
CA LEU A 133 -7.04 -2.84 9.28
C LEU A 133 -8.08 -2.88 10.39
N GLY A 134 -8.22 -4.01 11.10
CA GLY A 134 -9.15 -4.15 12.23
C GLY A 134 -8.84 -3.18 13.38
N GLY A 135 -7.57 -2.89 13.64
CA GLY A 135 -7.17 -1.86 14.60
C GLY A 135 -7.55 -0.45 14.14
N THR A 136 -7.35 -0.13 12.87
CA THR A 136 -7.64 1.20 12.33
C THR A 136 -9.15 1.46 12.23
N THR A 137 -9.92 0.49 11.75
CA THR A 137 -11.39 0.59 11.64
C THR A 137 -12.07 0.55 13.00
N GLY A 138 -11.56 -0.26 13.93
CA GLY A 138 -12.06 -0.28 15.31
C GLY A 138 -11.88 1.06 16.03
N VAL A 139 -10.73 1.72 15.84
CA VAL A 139 -10.47 3.05 16.41
C VAL A 139 -11.34 4.13 15.75
N ALA A 140 -11.54 4.07 14.43
CA ALA A 140 -12.39 5.02 13.72
C ALA A 140 -13.87 4.93 14.18
N ALA A 141 -14.43 3.71 14.26
CA ALA A 141 -15.79 3.49 14.74
C ALA A 141 -15.98 3.95 16.19
N PHE A 142 -15.00 3.72 17.06
CA PHE A 142 -15.01 4.22 18.43
C PHE A 142 -15.02 5.75 18.49
N SER A 143 -14.19 6.42 17.67
CA SER A 143 -14.14 7.89 17.62
C SER A 143 -15.46 8.52 17.17
N GLU A 144 -16.15 7.92 16.20
CA GLU A 144 -17.46 8.41 15.70
C GLU A 144 -18.54 8.31 16.77
N THR A 145 -18.65 7.18 17.48
CA THR A 145 -19.63 7.02 18.57
C THR A 145 -19.47 8.04 19.69
N HIS A 146 -18.23 8.43 20.03
CA HIS A 146 -17.98 9.44 21.06
C HIS A 146 -18.34 10.87 20.62
N GLN A 147 -18.21 11.19 19.33
CA GLN A 147 -18.67 12.49 18.81
C GLN A 147 -20.19 12.58 18.78
N GLU A 148 -20.88 11.51 18.39
CA GLU A 148 -22.35 11.49 18.33
C GLU A 148 -22.96 11.69 19.73
N GLN A 149 -22.43 11.01 20.74
CA GLN A 149 -22.89 11.16 22.14
C GLN A 149 -22.62 12.56 22.70
N SER A 150 -21.51 13.20 22.33
CA SER A 150 -21.19 14.56 22.78
C SER A 150 -22.06 15.64 22.11
N GLN A 151 -22.58 15.39 20.91
CA GLN A 151 -23.51 16.29 20.23
C GLN A 151 -24.94 16.13 20.77
N VAL A 152 -25.38 14.90 21.03
CA VAL A 152 -26.68 14.61 21.66
C VAL A 152 -26.78 15.22 23.07
N GLY A 153 -25.69 15.22 23.83
CA GLY A 153 -25.62 15.85 25.16
C GLY A 153 -25.68 17.39 25.17
N LYS A 154 -25.46 18.06 24.02
CA LYS A 154 -25.57 19.52 23.88
C LYS A 154 -26.91 19.98 23.31
N ALA A 155 -27.72 19.06 22.77
CA ALA A 155 -29.04 19.34 22.20
C ALA A 155 -30.19 19.27 23.22
N LYS A 156 -29.87 19.26 24.52
CA LYS A 156 -30.82 19.14 25.63
C LYS A 156 -30.50 20.17 26.71
#